data_AF-A0A353DIL2-F1
#
_entry.id   AF-A0A353DIL2-F1
#
_cell.length_a   1.000
_cell.length_b   1.000
_cell.length_c   1.000
_cell.angle_alpha   90.00
_cell.angle_beta   90.00
_cell.angle_gamma   90.00
#
_symmetry.space_group_name_H-M   'P 1'
#
loop_
_entity.id
_entity.type
_entity.pdbx_description
1 polymer ?
#
loop_
_entity_poly.entity_id
_entity_poly.type
_entity_poly.pdbx_seq_one_letter_code
_entity_poly.pdbx_strand_id
1 'polypeptide(L)'
;MNRFPQLLVILAALALGALGGQLLWKPPAAESSTPWVDIATDSGKRIPLKTVMAQTTGTRVIPLDSDNPAHQAISKAVTKISTLVSEELSLEGSPAHEQRRINEVSALFENALKSGLDALPDFSCQIPPTSTGKQQRSGYPDLRLEYLPTQTVAYLDPKLFQHDSKQSGLRTFYYEATSDNSKVTEDALHLLLGFPHDGNNGRWKFRKAQLVDLSGLNLKLKVEFSASNKDLYSQ
;
A
#
# COMPACT_ATOMS: atom_id res chain seq x y z
N MET A 1 56.90 -47.81 42.57
CA MET A 1 57.83 -47.79 41.41
C MET A 1 57.48 -46.57 40.58
N ASN A 2 58.26 -45.48 40.71
CA ASN A 2 59.32 -45.07 39.77
C ASN A 2 58.74 -44.51 38.45
N ARG A 3 59.06 -43.31 37.94
CA ARG A 3 59.94 -42.19 38.30
C ARG A 3 59.47 -40.92 37.53
N PHE A 4 59.97 -39.80 38.01
CA PHE A 4 59.85 -38.38 37.65
C PHE A 4 60.58 -38.00 36.31
N PRO A 5 60.71 -36.71 35.90
CA PRO A 5 60.20 -36.09 34.66
C PRO A 5 61.28 -35.50 33.73
N GLN A 6 60.91 -34.89 32.59
CA GLN A 6 61.66 -33.88 31.81
C GLN A 6 60.65 -33.14 30.88
N LEU A 7 60.69 -31.84 30.56
CA LEU A 7 61.43 -30.66 30.99
C LEU A 7 60.68 -29.42 30.40
N LEU A 8 60.81 -28.28 31.07
CA LEU A 8 60.69 -26.89 30.60
C LEU A 8 60.47 -26.64 29.09
N VAL A 9 59.62 -25.67 28.75
CA VAL A 9 60.00 -24.47 27.95
C VAL A 9 58.85 -23.42 27.95
N ILE A 10 59.12 -22.32 28.67
CA ILE A 10 58.81 -20.92 28.34
C ILE A 10 57.39 -20.38 28.57
N LEU A 11 57.22 -19.79 29.76
CA LEU A 11 56.55 -18.51 29.98
C LEU A 11 57.38 -17.39 29.33
N ALA A 12 56.90 -16.80 28.22
CA ALA A 12 57.25 -15.44 27.77
C ALA A 12 56.46 -15.06 26.51
N ALA A 13 55.26 -14.50 26.68
CA ALA A 13 54.64 -13.55 25.73
C ALA A 13 53.36 -12.95 26.33
N LEU A 14 53.49 -12.31 27.50
CA LEU A 14 52.63 -11.18 27.84
C LEU A 14 53.36 -9.93 27.35
N ALA A 15 52.64 -9.08 26.63
CA ALA A 15 53.11 -7.88 25.92
C ALA A 15 53.71 -8.15 24.52
N LEU A 16 52.84 -8.41 23.55
CA LEU A 16 52.71 -7.64 22.30
C LEU A 16 51.60 -8.26 21.46
N GLY A 17 50.37 -7.78 21.68
CA GLY A 17 49.20 -8.22 20.92
C GLY A 17 47.95 -7.40 21.25
N ALA A 18 48.14 -6.19 21.79
CA ALA A 18 47.09 -5.20 22.02
C ALA A 18 47.10 -4.17 20.88
N LEU A 19 47.15 -4.65 19.62
CA LEU A 19 46.99 -3.82 18.41
C LEU A 19 46.76 -4.78 17.24
N GLY A 20 45.52 -4.90 16.76
CA GLY A 20 45.25 -5.61 15.50
C GLY A 20 44.03 -6.53 15.45
N GLY A 21 43.16 -6.51 16.47
CA GLY A 21 41.99 -7.40 16.54
C GLY A 21 40.63 -6.69 16.61
N GLN A 22 40.50 -5.44 16.16
CA GLN A 22 39.20 -4.84 15.86
C GLN A 22 38.83 -5.14 14.41
N LEU A 23 38.64 -6.43 14.11
CA LEU A 23 38.00 -6.86 12.87
C LEU A 23 36.52 -6.46 12.98
N LEU A 24 36.23 -5.25 12.50
CA LEU A 24 34.95 -4.69 12.05
C LEU A 24 33.68 -5.51 12.38
N TRP A 25 33.37 -5.67 13.67
CA TRP A 25 31.99 -5.89 14.08
C TRP A 25 31.26 -4.57 13.87
N LYS A 26 30.57 -4.44 12.74
CA LYS A 26 29.60 -3.38 12.53
C LYS A 26 28.36 -3.82 13.31
N PRO A 27 27.97 -3.17 14.42
CA PRO A 27 26.68 -3.46 15.02
C PRO A 27 25.62 -3.33 13.92
N PRO A 28 24.57 -4.17 13.90
CA PRO A 28 23.44 -3.95 13.01
C PRO A 28 23.05 -2.48 13.16
N ALA A 29 22.92 -1.78 12.03
CA ALA A 29 22.53 -0.37 12.05
C ALA A 29 21.32 -0.27 12.98
N ALA A 30 21.47 0.51 14.06
CA ALA A 30 20.38 0.72 15.00
C ALA A 30 19.15 1.04 14.17
N GLU A 31 18.12 0.19 14.24
CA GLU A 31 16.87 0.47 13.54
C GLU A 31 16.46 1.87 13.95
N SER A 32 16.49 2.81 13.01
CA SER A 32 16.04 4.16 13.30
C SER A 32 14.54 4.04 13.52
N SER A 33 14.12 3.84 14.76
CA SER A 33 12.73 3.83 15.13
C SER A 33 12.19 5.19 14.73
N THR A 34 11.44 5.23 13.63
CA THR A 34 10.81 6.47 13.19
C THR A 34 9.89 6.89 14.34
N PRO A 35 9.97 8.14 14.84
CA PRO A 35 9.16 8.57 15.97
C PRO A 35 7.69 8.23 15.72
N TRP A 36 7.03 7.68 16.74
CA TRP A 36 5.59 7.42 16.67
C TRP A 36 4.85 8.71 16.33
N VAL A 37 3.93 8.63 15.37
CA VAL A 37 3.07 9.76 15.00
C VAL A 37 2.13 10.06 16.15
N ASP A 38 2.21 11.28 16.68
CA ASP A 38 1.35 11.76 17.76
C ASP A 38 0.22 12.61 17.16
N ILE A 39 -1.01 12.12 17.27
CA ILE A 39 -2.19 12.76 16.69
C ILE A 39 -2.40 14.20 17.19
N ALA A 40 -2.00 14.52 18.43
CA ALA A 40 -2.19 15.85 19.01
C ALA A 40 -1.19 16.86 18.45
N THR A 41 0.06 16.43 18.22
CA THR A 41 1.16 17.32 17.84
C THR A 41 1.53 17.26 16.36
N ASP A 42 1.13 16.20 15.65
CA ASP A 42 1.41 15.98 14.23
C ASP A 42 0.23 16.33 13.31
N SER A 43 -0.94 16.67 13.85
CA SER A 43 -2.08 17.10 13.04
C SER A 43 -1.68 18.23 12.09
N GLY A 44 -2.00 18.06 10.80
CA GLY A 44 -1.64 18.99 9.73
C GLY A 44 -0.26 18.75 9.08
N LYS A 45 0.63 17.96 9.70
CA LYS A 45 1.94 17.60 9.12
C LYS A 45 1.80 16.62 7.96
N ARG A 46 2.85 16.54 7.15
CA ARG A 46 2.99 15.56 6.07
C ARG A 46 3.82 14.38 6.54
N ILE A 47 3.28 13.17 6.39
CA ILE A 47 3.86 11.93 6.88
C ILE A 47 3.96 10.95 5.70
N PRO A 48 5.12 10.32 5.45
CA PRO A 48 5.26 9.34 4.37
C PRO A 48 4.28 8.16 4.55
N LEU A 49 3.63 7.72 3.46
CA LEU A 49 2.73 6.56 3.47
C LEU A 49 3.42 5.32 4.06
N LYS A 50 4.67 5.07 3.68
CA LYS A 50 5.48 3.97 4.23
C LYS A 50 5.63 4.01 5.74
N THR A 51 5.73 5.20 6.34
CA THR A 51 5.79 5.39 7.79
C THR A 51 4.44 5.10 8.41
N VAL A 52 3.36 5.59 7.80
CA VAL A 52 1.99 5.33 8.26
C VAL A 52 1.70 3.83 8.25
N MET A 53 1.89 3.12 7.14
CA MET A 53 1.66 1.67 7.07
C MET A 53 2.50 0.91 8.09
N ALA A 54 3.81 1.19 8.16
CA ALA A 54 4.68 0.51 9.12
C ALA A 54 4.22 0.70 10.58
N GLN A 55 3.72 1.88 10.94
CA GLN A 55 3.26 2.14 12.31
C GLN A 55 1.84 1.64 12.60
N THR A 56 0.93 1.65 11.61
CA THR A 56 -0.47 1.30 11.83
C THR A 56 -0.77 -0.18 11.56
N THR A 57 0.00 -0.82 10.68
CA THR A 57 -0.22 -2.22 10.25
C THR A 57 1.00 -3.10 10.40
N GLY A 58 2.20 -2.54 10.60
CA GLY A 58 3.45 -3.28 10.64
C GLY A 58 3.96 -3.71 9.26
N THR A 59 3.31 -3.30 8.17
CA THR A 59 3.65 -3.72 6.81
C THR A 59 4.55 -2.69 6.10
N ARG A 60 5.30 -3.16 5.11
CA ARG A 60 6.15 -2.34 4.24
C ARG A 60 5.43 -1.97 2.96
N VAL A 61 5.61 -0.71 2.55
CA VAL A 61 5.25 -0.24 1.21
C VAL A 61 6.41 -0.52 0.28
N ILE A 62 6.23 -1.43 -0.67
CA ILE A 62 7.22 -1.80 -1.68
C ILE A 62 7.14 -0.78 -2.84
N PRO A 63 8.24 -0.12 -3.22
CA PRO A 63 8.28 0.73 -4.40
C PRO A 63 8.10 -0.06 -5.69
N LEU A 64 7.38 0.52 -6.66
CA LEU A 64 7.24 -0.08 -7.97
C LEU A 64 8.58 -0.05 -8.71
N ASP A 65 9.16 -1.22 -8.90
CA ASP A 65 10.40 -1.44 -9.64
C ASP A 65 10.11 -1.88 -11.08
N SER A 66 10.56 -1.10 -12.07
CA SER A 66 10.38 -1.39 -13.49
C SER A 66 11.23 -2.56 -13.98
N ASP A 67 12.28 -2.94 -13.27
CA ASP A 67 13.17 -4.03 -13.66
C ASP A 67 12.73 -5.38 -13.06
N ASN A 68 11.80 -5.35 -12.11
CA ASN A 68 11.23 -6.55 -11.50
C ASN A 68 10.14 -7.18 -12.41
N PRO A 69 10.29 -8.44 -12.85
CA PRO A 69 9.33 -9.09 -13.75
C PRO A 69 7.90 -9.19 -13.21
N ALA A 70 7.72 -9.43 -11.90
CA ALA A 70 6.40 -9.51 -11.28
C ALA A 70 5.71 -8.14 -11.26
N HIS A 71 6.44 -7.07 -10.96
CA HIS A 71 5.93 -5.70 -11.01
C HIS A 71 5.53 -5.29 -12.42
N GLN A 72 6.32 -5.68 -13.43
CA GLN A 72 5.97 -5.49 -14.83
C GLN A 72 4.69 -6.25 -15.21
N ALA A 73 4.54 -7.50 -14.76
CA ALA A 73 3.35 -8.31 -15.01
C ALA A 73 2.10 -7.63 -14.43
N ILE A 74 2.17 -7.21 -13.15
CA ILE A 74 1.11 -6.46 -12.47
C ILE A 74 0.79 -5.18 -13.25
N SER A 75 1.79 -4.36 -13.56
CA SER A 75 1.58 -3.08 -14.25
C SER A 75 0.94 -3.25 -15.62
N LYS A 76 1.35 -4.28 -16.38
CA LYS A 76 0.77 -4.62 -17.69
C LYS A 76 -0.67 -5.08 -17.57
N ALA A 77 -0.97 -5.98 -16.64
CA ALA A 77 -2.32 -6.48 -16.39
C ALA A 77 -3.26 -5.33 -15.97
N VAL A 78 -2.86 -4.54 -14.98
CA VAL A 78 -3.62 -3.40 -14.48
C VAL A 78 -3.86 -2.36 -15.58
N THR A 79 -2.83 -2.02 -16.37
CA THR A 79 -2.99 -1.07 -17.49
C THR A 79 -3.95 -1.59 -18.55
N LYS A 80 -3.83 -2.88 -18.91
CA LYS A 80 -4.72 -3.52 -19.90
C LYS A 80 -6.17 -3.51 -19.43
N ILE A 81 -6.45 -4.04 -18.23
CA ILE A 81 -7.82 -4.16 -17.71
C ILE A 81 -8.43 -2.79 -17.46
N SER A 82 -7.68 -1.83 -16.89
CA SER A 82 -8.19 -0.47 -16.70
C SER A 82 -8.55 0.24 -18.01
N THR A 83 -7.81 -0.02 -19.09
CA THR A 83 -8.16 0.49 -20.43
C THR A 83 -9.50 -0.09 -20.91
N LEU A 84 -9.67 -1.41 -20.81
CA LEU A 84 -10.92 -2.08 -21.19
C LEU A 84 -12.11 -1.58 -20.36
N VAL A 85 -11.94 -1.43 -19.04
CA VAL A 85 -12.99 -0.92 -18.14
C VAL A 85 -13.39 0.51 -18.51
N SER A 86 -12.42 1.39 -18.80
CA SER A 86 -12.72 2.76 -19.26
C SER A 86 -13.52 2.77 -20.57
N GLU A 87 -13.14 1.91 -21.52
CA GLU A 87 -13.80 1.82 -22.82
C GLU A 87 -15.23 1.29 -22.66
N GLU A 88 -15.39 0.17 -21.96
CA GLU A 88 -16.69 -0.46 -21.69
C GLU A 88 -17.64 0.50 -20.97
N LEU A 89 -17.20 1.13 -19.89
CA LEU A 89 -18.06 2.03 -19.11
C LEU A 89 -18.32 3.37 -19.81
N SER A 90 -17.63 3.66 -20.92
CA SER A 90 -17.91 4.81 -21.79
C SER A 90 -18.90 4.53 -22.92
N LEU A 91 -19.25 3.26 -23.17
CA LEU A 91 -20.19 2.87 -24.24
C LEU A 91 -21.59 3.40 -23.98
N GLU A 92 -22.34 3.64 -25.06
CA GLU A 92 -23.76 3.98 -24.96
C GLU A 92 -24.55 2.83 -24.34
N GLY A 93 -25.43 3.13 -23.39
CA GLY A 93 -26.15 2.12 -22.61
C GLY A 93 -25.35 1.51 -21.46
N SER A 94 -24.15 2.03 -21.17
CA SER A 94 -23.38 1.64 -19.99
C SER A 94 -24.17 1.95 -18.70
N PRO A 95 -24.13 1.07 -17.67
CA PRO A 95 -24.74 1.34 -16.37
C PRO A 95 -24.15 2.59 -15.69
N ALA A 96 -22.96 3.04 -16.11
CA ALA A 96 -22.39 4.31 -15.64
C ALA A 96 -23.24 5.52 -16.03
N HIS A 97 -23.99 5.46 -17.15
CA HIS A 97 -24.83 6.56 -17.62
C HIS A 97 -26.20 6.62 -16.93
N GLU A 98 -26.57 5.56 -16.21
CA GLU A 98 -27.80 5.51 -15.42
C GLU A 98 -27.64 6.18 -14.04
N GLN A 99 -26.39 6.31 -13.58
CA GLN A 99 -26.09 6.88 -12.27
C GLN A 99 -26.18 8.40 -12.27
N ARG A 100 -26.63 8.98 -11.17
CA ARG A 100 -26.67 10.44 -11.01
C ARG A 100 -25.42 10.96 -10.29
N ARG A 101 -24.78 10.12 -9.47
CA ARG A 101 -23.62 10.50 -8.67
C ARG A 101 -22.40 9.73 -9.14
N ILE A 102 -21.30 10.44 -9.35
CA ILE A 102 -20.02 9.84 -9.74
C ILE A 102 -19.56 8.75 -8.75
N ASN A 103 -19.91 8.88 -7.46
CA ASN A 103 -19.59 7.87 -6.43
C ASN A 103 -20.26 6.51 -6.70
N GLU A 104 -21.46 6.49 -7.28
CA GLU A 104 -22.15 5.25 -7.66
C GLU A 104 -21.44 4.59 -8.85
N VAL A 105 -20.85 5.40 -9.73
CA VAL A 105 -20.05 4.92 -10.86
C VAL A 105 -18.72 4.32 -10.39
N SER A 106 -18.09 4.84 -9.34
CA SER A 106 -16.85 4.28 -8.78
C SER A 106 -16.98 2.79 -8.44
N ALA A 107 -18.11 2.37 -7.87
CA ALA A 107 -18.37 0.97 -7.54
C ALA A 107 -18.42 0.07 -8.79
N LEU A 108 -18.89 0.59 -9.94
CA LEU A 108 -18.86 -0.14 -11.21
C LEU A 108 -17.42 -0.38 -11.67
N PHE A 109 -16.56 0.64 -11.57
CA PHE A 109 -15.12 0.51 -11.88
C PHE A 109 -14.43 -0.50 -10.99
N GLU A 110 -14.67 -0.46 -9.67
CA GLU A 110 -14.10 -1.41 -8.71
C GLU A 110 -14.49 -2.86 -9.05
N ASN A 111 -15.79 -3.12 -9.30
CA ASN A 111 -16.28 -4.46 -9.63
C ASN A 111 -15.75 -4.95 -10.98
N ALA A 112 -15.70 -4.08 -12.00
CA ALA A 112 -15.21 -4.42 -13.33
C ALA A 112 -13.70 -4.70 -13.32
N LEU A 113 -12.90 -3.88 -12.62
CA LEU A 113 -11.48 -4.12 -12.41
C LEU A 113 -11.22 -5.44 -11.69
N LYS A 114 -11.93 -5.69 -10.59
CA LYS A 114 -11.82 -6.94 -9.85
C LYS A 114 -12.06 -8.13 -10.79
N SER A 115 -13.20 -8.14 -11.48
CA SER A 115 -13.60 -9.26 -12.33
C SER A 115 -12.64 -9.45 -13.51
N GLY A 116 -12.23 -8.36 -14.16
CA GLY A 116 -11.32 -8.42 -15.30
C GLY A 116 -9.90 -8.87 -14.94
N LEU A 117 -9.40 -8.48 -13.77
CA LEU A 117 -8.08 -8.91 -13.27
C LEU A 117 -8.12 -10.37 -12.78
N ASP A 118 -9.17 -10.76 -12.05
CA ASP A 118 -9.36 -12.12 -11.50
C ASP A 118 -9.60 -13.17 -12.60
N ALA A 119 -10.02 -12.74 -13.80
CA ALA A 119 -10.18 -13.61 -14.96
C ALA A 119 -8.86 -13.92 -15.69
N LEU A 120 -7.74 -13.26 -15.35
CA LEU A 120 -6.44 -13.55 -15.93
C LEU A 120 -5.81 -14.77 -15.25
N PRO A 121 -5.20 -15.71 -16.01
CA PRO A 121 -4.78 -17.01 -15.47
C PRO A 121 -3.72 -16.93 -14.36
N ASP A 122 -2.86 -15.92 -14.40
CA ASP A 122 -1.74 -15.76 -13.44
C ASP A 122 -2.08 -14.80 -12.29
N PHE A 123 -3.34 -14.40 -12.15
CA PHE A 123 -3.75 -13.39 -11.19
C PHE A 123 -4.93 -13.87 -10.33
N SER A 124 -4.94 -13.39 -9.09
CA SER A 124 -6.09 -13.44 -8.19
C SER A 124 -6.41 -12.01 -7.78
N CYS A 125 -7.66 -11.58 -7.94
CA CYS A 125 -8.08 -10.23 -7.58
C CYS A 125 -9.37 -10.25 -6.76
N GLN A 126 -9.27 -9.77 -5.52
CA GLN A 126 -10.36 -9.80 -4.55
C GLN A 126 -10.48 -8.51 -3.75
N ILE A 127 -11.60 -8.36 -3.05
CA ILE A 127 -11.71 -7.37 -1.98
C ILE A 127 -10.83 -7.89 -0.83
N PRO A 128 -9.87 -7.11 -0.31
CA PRO A 128 -9.01 -7.57 0.76
C PRO A 128 -9.87 -7.87 2.01
N PRO A 129 -9.67 -9.03 2.66
CA PRO A 129 -10.21 -9.23 3.99
C PRO A 129 -9.52 -8.25 4.96
N THR A 130 -10.19 -7.94 6.05
CA THR A 130 -9.56 -7.22 7.15
C THR A 130 -8.60 -8.14 7.92
N SER A 131 -7.79 -7.57 8.80
CA SER A 131 -6.90 -8.30 9.73
C SER A 131 -7.64 -9.33 10.61
N THR A 132 -8.97 -9.19 10.75
CA THR A 132 -9.84 -10.15 11.46
C THR A 132 -10.50 -11.18 10.54
N GLY A 133 -10.15 -11.20 9.24
CA GLY A 133 -10.68 -12.12 8.24
C GLY A 133 -12.05 -11.75 7.70
N LYS A 134 -12.64 -10.62 8.11
CA LYS A 134 -13.96 -10.18 7.64
C LYS A 134 -13.86 -9.50 6.28
N GLN A 135 -14.82 -9.75 5.41
CA GLN A 135 -14.95 -8.97 4.18
C GLN A 135 -15.56 -7.60 4.48
N GLN A 136 -14.92 -6.54 3.98
CA GLN A 136 -15.39 -5.18 4.11
C GLN A 136 -15.12 -4.42 2.82
N ARG A 137 -16.20 -3.94 2.16
CA ARG A 137 -16.07 -3.12 0.95
C ARG A 137 -15.44 -1.76 1.25
N SER A 138 -15.89 -1.10 2.32
CA SER A 138 -15.40 0.24 2.71
C SER A 138 -13.96 0.24 3.21
N GLY A 139 -13.32 1.41 3.08
CA GLY A 139 -11.97 1.67 3.55
C GLY A 139 -10.90 1.31 2.53
N TYR A 140 -9.67 1.76 2.77
CA TYR A 140 -8.53 1.43 1.91
C TYR A 140 -7.90 0.08 2.30
N PRO A 141 -7.41 -0.73 1.35
CA PRO A 141 -7.51 -0.57 -0.10
C PRO A 141 -8.77 -1.21 -0.68
N ASP A 142 -9.21 -0.78 -1.85
CA ASP A 142 -10.41 -1.32 -2.50
C ASP A 142 -10.20 -2.74 -3.00
N LEU A 143 -9.04 -3.04 -3.62
CA LEU A 143 -8.72 -4.36 -4.18
C LEU A 143 -7.34 -4.85 -3.74
N ARG A 144 -7.20 -6.17 -3.60
CA ARG A 144 -5.94 -6.91 -3.46
C ARG A 144 -5.73 -7.75 -4.72
N LEU A 145 -4.70 -7.41 -5.48
CA LEU A 145 -4.25 -8.14 -6.64
C LEU A 145 -3.00 -8.94 -6.28
N GLU A 146 -2.97 -10.22 -6.59
CA GLU A 146 -1.82 -11.10 -6.42
C GLU A 146 -1.40 -11.65 -7.77
N TYR A 147 -0.11 -11.52 -8.09
CA TYR A 147 0.52 -12.23 -9.19
C TYR A 147 0.98 -13.59 -8.68
N LEU A 148 0.22 -14.64 -9.02
CA LEU A 148 0.34 -15.98 -8.46
C LEU A 148 1.72 -16.62 -8.63
N PRO A 149 2.45 -16.45 -9.76
CA PRO A 149 3.75 -17.10 -9.96
C PRO A 149 4.81 -16.73 -8.93
N THR A 150 4.74 -15.52 -8.35
CA THR A 150 5.71 -15.03 -7.35
C THR A 150 5.05 -14.62 -6.04
N GLN A 151 3.73 -14.78 -5.92
CA GLN A 151 2.93 -14.32 -4.78
C GLN A 151 3.11 -12.82 -4.50
N THR A 152 3.48 -12.04 -5.52
CA THR A 152 3.70 -10.60 -5.36
C THR A 152 2.36 -9.89 -5.32
N VAL A 153 2.16 -9.04 -4.31
CA VAL A 153 0.88 -8.37 -4.06
C VAL A 153 0.94 -6.89 -4.36
N ALA A 154 -0.16 -6.40 -4.95
CA ALA A 154 -0.47 -5.01 -5.12
C ALA A 154 -1.85 -4.68 -4.55
N TYR A 155 -1.88 -3.68 -3.67
CA TYR A 155 -3.11 -3.04 -3.26
C TYR A 155 -3.50 -1.96 -4.26
N LEU A 156 -4.72 -2.06 -4.81
CA LEU A 156 -5.24 -1.13 -5.81
C LEU A 156 -6.35 -0.27 -5.22
N ASP A 157 -6.32 1.01 -5.57
CA ASP A 157 -7.30 2.02 -5.14
C ASP A 157 -7.75 2.81 -6.40
N PRO A 158 -8.79 2.36 -7.11
CA PRO A 158 -9.33 3.08 -8.24
C PRO A 158 -10.05 4.35 -7.79
N LYS A 159 -9.86 5.44 -8.53
CA LYS A 159 -10.46 6.74 -8.25
C LYS A 159 -10.88 7.44 -9.54
N LEU A 160 -12.15 7.81 -9.61
CA LEU A 160 -12.67 8.69 -10.66
C LEU A 160 -12.32 10.14 -10.32
N PHE A 161 -11.87 10.89 -11.32
CA PHE A 161 -11.61 12.32 -11.14
C PHE A 161 -11.92 13.12 -12.40
N GLN A 162 -12.34 14.36 -12.25
CA GLN A 162 -12.58 15.24 -13.39
C GLN A 162 -11.25 15.62 -14.04
N HIS A 163 -11.14 15.49 -15.35
CA HIS A 163 -9.89 15.71 -16.08
C HIS A 163 -9.20 17.04 -15.74
N ASP A 164 -9.98 18.11 -15.58
CA ASP A 164 -9.46 19.47 -15.33
C ASP A 164 -9.17 19.75 -13.84
N SER A 165 -9.43 18.78 -12.95
CA SER A 165 -9.20 18.91 -11.51
C SER A 165 -7.89 18.27 -11.03
N LYS A 166 -6.97 17.90 -11.93
CA LYS A 166 -5.68 17.28 -11.57
C LYS A 166 -4.83 18.08 -10.59
N GLN A 167 -4.96 19.41 -10.60
CA GLN A 167 -4.23 20.30 -9.69
C GLN A 167 -5.03 20.65 -8.41
N SER A 168 -6.19 20.03 -8.21
CA SER A 168 -7.05 20.29 -7.06
C SER A 168 -6.37 19.87 -5.76
N GLY A 169 -6.50 20.69 -4.71
CA GLY A 169 -6.09 20.36 -3.35
C GLY A 169 -7.09 19.47 -2.60
N LEU A 170 -8.20 19.09 -3.23
CA LEU A 170 -9.19 18.18 -2.64
C LEU A 170 -8.62 16.78 -2.46
N ARG A 171 -9.10 16.07 -1.44
CA ARG A 171 -8.61 14.74 -1.08
C ARG A 171 -9.08 13.69 -2.09
N THR A 172 -8.15 13.14 -2.87
CA THR A 172 -8.41 11.99 -3.77
C THR A 172 -8.11 10.65 -3.09
N PHE A 173 -7.10 10.62 -2.21
CA PHE A 173 -6.70 9.44 -1.47
C PHE A 173 -7.00 9.62 0.02
N TYR A 174 -7.55 8.60 0.66
CA TYR A 174 -7.82 8.60 2.09
C TYR A 174 -7.48 7.24 2.70
N TYR A 175 -6.78 7.26 3.83
CA TYR A 175 -6.51 6.10 4.65
C TYR A 175 -6.97 6.40 6.08
N GLU A 176 -7.78 5.50 6.62
CA GLU A 176 -8.18 5.52 8.02
C GLU A 176 -7.20 4.65 8.80
N ALA A 177 -6.38 5.29 9.62
CA ALA A 177 -5.35 4.63 10.41
C ALA A 177 -5.99 3.90 11.60
N THR A 178 -6.33 2.62 11.41
CA THR A 178 -6.82 1.73 12.47
C THR A 178 -5.94 0.47 12.55
N SER A 179 -5.47 0.15 13.75
CA SER A 179 -4.69 -1.08 14.02
C SER A 179 -5.57 -2.33 14.03
N ASP A 180 -6.82 -2.20 14.49
CA ASP A 180 -7.60 -3.36 14.94
C ASP A 180 -8.39 -4.03 13.82
N ASN A 181 -8.50 -3.39 12.64
CA ASN A 181 -9.31 -3.91 11.53
C ASN A 181 -8.83 -3.42 10.15
N SER A 182 -7.51 -3.28 9.97
CA SER A 182 -6.92 -2.86 8.68
C SER A 182 -7.15 -3.90 7.58
N LYS A 183 -7.34 -3.44 6.34
CA LYS A 183 -7.32 -4.29 5.13
C LYS A 183 -5.92 -4.42 4.49
N VAL A 184 -4.94 -3.68 5.00
CA VAL A 184 -3.52 -3.80 4.66
C VAL A 184 -2.87 -4.73 5.68
N THR A 185 -2.49 -5.93 5.24
CA THR A 185 -2.06 -7.05 6.10
C THR A 185 -0.73 -7.68 5.68
N GLU A 186 -0.16 -7.25 4.56
CA GLU A 186 1.07 -7.80 4.01
C GLU A 186 1.93 -6.71 3.34
N ASP A 187 3.21 -7.01 3.14
CA ASP A 187 4.13 -6.14 2.40
C ASP A 187 3.75 -6.16 0.92
N ALA A 188 3.47 -5.00 0.33
CA ALA A 188 2.88 -4.94 -1.00
C ALA A 188 3.27 -3.67 -1.77
N LEU A 189 3.04 -3.69 -3.08
CA LEU A 189 2.91 -2.47 -3.87
C LEU A 189 1.63 -1.74 -3.47
N HIS A 190 1.66 -0.41 -3.43
CA HIS A 190 0.47 0.42 -3.20
C HIS A 190 0.24 1.29 -4.43
N LEU A 191 -0.81 0.99 -5.20
CA LEU A 191 -1.06 1.61 -6.50
C LEU A 191 -2.43 2.30 -6.52
N LEU A 192 -2.46 3.55 -6.99
CA LEU A 192 -3.70 4.26 -7.28
C LEU A 192 -3.97 4.21 -8.79
N LEU A 193 -5.21 3.91 -9.17
CA LEU A 193 -5.66 3.99 -10.56
C LEU A 193 -6.58 5.19 -10.72
N GLY A 194 -6.07 6.27 -11.30
CA GLY A 194 -6.85 7.46 -11.61
C GLY A 194 -7.57 7.33 -12.96
N PHE A 195 -8.90 7.40 -12.97
CA PHE A 195 -9.74 7.38 -14.16
C PHE A 195 -10.28 8.79 -14.45
N PRO A 196 -9.74 9.50 -15.46
CA PRO A 196 -10.21 10.84 -15.78
C PRO A 196 -11.57 10.78 -16.47
N HIS A 197 -12.51 11.62 -16.06
CA HIS A 197 -13.77 11.82 -16.76
C HIS A 197 -13.92 13.26 -17.27
N ASP A 198 -14.77 13.45 -18.28
CA ASP A 198 -15.04 14.74 -18.92
C ASP A 198 -15.85 15.73 -18.05
N GLY A 199 -16.50 15.25 -16.99
CA GLY A 199 -17.26 16.10 -16.06
C GLY A 199 -18.70 16.39 -16.52
N ASN A 200 -19.18 15.70 -17.56
CA ASN A 200 -20.58 15.73 -17.96
C ASN A 200 -21.48 15.11 -16.87
N ASN A 201 -22.76 15.45 -16.83
CA ASN A 201 -23.72 14.82 -15.92
C ASN A 201 -24.41 13.65 -16.64
N GLY A 202 -24.34 12.43 -16.08
CA GLY A 202 -25.09 11.26 -16.55
C GLY A 202 -24.64 10.65 -17.88
N ARG A 203 -23.63 11.22 -18.56
CA ARG A 203 -23.04 10.67 -19.80
C ARG A 203 -21.53 10.84 -19.80
N TRP A 204 -20.90 10.40 -18.72
CA TRP A 204 -19.46 10.49 -18.56
C TRP A 204 -18.76 9.71 -19.67
N LYS A 205 -17.73 10.33 -20.24
CA LYS A 205 -16.69 9.62 -20.99
C LYS A 205 -15.43 9.54 -20.16
N PHE A 206 -14.89 8.35 -20.07
CA PHE A 206 -13.67 8.07 -19.33
C PHE A 206 -12.48 8.07 -20.30
N ARG A 207 -11.36 8.62 -19.84
CA ARG A 207 -10.10 8.63 -20.59
C ARG A 207 -9.18 7.50 -20.11
N LYS A 208 -8.01 7.41 -20.73
CA LYS A 208 -6.94 6.50 -20.32
C LYS A 208 -6.64 6.65 -18.83
N ALA A 209 -6.71 5.53 -18.11
CA ALA A 209 -6.38 5.45 -16.70
C ALA A 209 -4.89 5.79 -16.46
N GLN A 210 -4.61 6.36 -15.28
CA GLN A 210 -3.28 6.70 -14.82
C GLN A 210 -2.93 5.80 -13.63
N LEU A 211 -1.91 4.97 -13.81
CA LEU A 211 -1.35 4.15 -12.73
C LEU A 211 -0.30 4.98 -11.97
N VAL A 212 -0.47 5.08 -10.66
CA VAL A 212 0.40 5.87 -9.78
C VAL A 212 0.95 4.99 -8.67
N ASP A 213 2.27 4.95 -8.52
CA ASP A 213 2.92 4.34 -7.35
C ASP A 213 2.83 5.28 -6.15
N LEU A 214 2.26 4.78 -5.05
CA LEU A 214 2.08 5.52 -3.80
C LEU A 214 3.27 5.41 -2.85
N SER A 215 4.34 4.68 -3.19
CA SER A 215 5.52 4.49 -2.33
C SER A 215 6.20 5.79 -1.89
N GLY A 216 6.15 6.82 -2.73
CA GLY A 216 6.64 8.17 -2.44
C GLY A 216 5.61 9.14 -1.85
N LEU A 217 4.37 8.71 -1.61
CA LEU A 217 3.28 9.58 -1.18
C LEU A 217 3.51 10.11 0.25
N ASN A 218 3.32 11.43 0.43
CA ASN A 218 3.28 12.07 1.73
C ASN A 218 1.84 12.49 2.08
N LEU A 219 1.26 11.80 3.05
CA LEU A 219 -0.10 12.03 3.55
C LEU A 219 -0.14 13.23 4.49
N LYS A 220 -1.16 14.08 4.35
CA LYS A 220 -1.43 15.09 5.37
C LYS A 220 -2.25 14.46 6.50
N LEU A 221 -1.72 14.44 7.72
CA LEU A 221 -2.48 13.96 8.88
C LEU A 221 -3.62 14.92 9.18
N LYS A 222 -4.84 14.40 9.24
CA LYS A 222 -6.03 15.09 9.74
C LYS A 222 -6.69 14.19 10.77
N VAL A 223 -6.95 14.72 11.95
CA VAL A 223 -7.63 14.01 13.04
C VAL A 223 -9.13 14.22 12.92
N GLU A 224 -9.91 13.19 13.20
CA GLU A 224 -11.38 13.23 13.17
C GLU A 224 -11.92 12.66 14.49
N PHE A 225 -12.98 13.29 15.02
CA PHE A 225 -13.77 12.79 16.14
C PHE A 225 -15.18 12.49 15.61
N SER A 226 -15.74 11.33 15.95
CA SER A 226 -17.06 10.91 15.47
C SER A 226 -17.93 10.42 16.61
N ALA A 227 -19.25 10.56 16.46
CA ALA A 227 -20.26 9.96 17.33
C ALA A 227 -21.34 9.29 16.46
N SER A 228 -21.82 8.13 16.86
CA SER A 228 -22.91 7.45 16.18
C SER A 228 -24.27 8.03 16.58
N ASN A 229 -25.32 7.76 15.79
CA ASN A 229 -26.69 8.12 16.19
C ASN A 229 -27.05 7.54 17.57
N LYS A 230 -26.55 6.35 17.90
CA LYS A 230 -26.75 5.77 19.22
C LYS A 230 -26.14 6.65 20.30
N ASP A 231 -24.87 7.04 20.17
CA ASP A 231 -24.16 7.90 21.14
C ASP A 231 -24.82 9.26 21.32
N LEU A 232 -25.46 9.79 20.27
CA LEU A 232 -26.15 11.08 20.31
C LEU A 232 -27.53 11.01 20.97
N TYR A 233 -28.30 9.95 20.69
CA TYR A 233 -29.71 9.86 21.11
C TYR A 233 -29.94 8.94 22.32
N SER A 234 -28.90 8.28 22.84
CA SER A 234 -28.96 7.49 24.08
C SER A 234 -28.30 8.21 25.26
N GLN A 235 -28.18 9.54 25.22
CA GLN A 235 -27.74 10.35 26.35
C GLN A 235 -28.84 10.51 27.39
#